data_AF-A0A917R4N1-F1
#
_entry.id   AF-A0A917R4N1-F1
#
_cell.length_a   1.000
_cell.length_b   1.000
_cell.length_c   1.000
_cell.angle_alpha   90.00
_cell.angle_beta   90.00
_cell.angle_gamma   90.00
#
_symmetry.space_group_name_H-M   'P 1'
#
loop_
_entity.id
_entity.type
_entity.pdbx_description
1 polymer ?
#
loop_
_entity_poly.entity_id
_entity_poly.type
_entity_poly.pdbx_seq_one_letter_code
_entity_poly.pdbx_strand_id
1 'polypeptide(L)'
;MGAVAGRGTGCMMCGYTSANPFDSETRVPSQKALIRRPSPRLAEGLVTHIEREPVDAELAMRQWEAYVEALDAHGWETIEVEPEDDCPDSVFVEDTVVVFRNVALIARPGAESRREETAGVEEAVARLGCSVNWVWEPGTLEGGDVLKIGDTVYVGRGGRTNAAGIQQLRATFEPLGARVVAVPVSKVLHLKSAVTALPDGTVVGHGPLVDTPSLFPRFLSVPEESGSHVVLLGGGKLLMAASAPKTAELFADLGHEPVLVDISEFEKLEGCVTCLSVRLRELYA
;
A
#
# COMPACT_ATOMS: atom_id res chain seq x y z
N MET A 1 62.25 6.99 -59.31
CA MET A 1 63.28 6.66 -58.29
C MET A 1 63.42 7.85 -57.36
N GLY A 2 63.31 7.62 -56.05
CA GLY A 2 63.81 8.53 -55.01
C GLY A 2 62.78 9.49 -54.38
N ALA A 3 62.18 9.04 -53.27
CA ALA A 3 61.50 9.87 -52.27
C ALA A 3 62.51 10.71 -51.46
N VAL A 4 62.05 11.77 -50.77
CA VAL A 4 62.00 11.89 -49.29
C VAL A 4 61.10 13.09 -48.91
N ALA A 5 60.29 12.84 -47.88
CA ALA A 5 59.21 13.64 -47.33
C ALA A 5 59.66 14.77 -46.38
N GLY A 6 58.79 15.76 -46.17
CA GLY A 6 58.93 16.74 -45.11
C GLY A 6 57.69 17.59 -44.86
N ARG A 7 57.09 17.40 -43.67
CA ARG A 7 56.21 18.32 -42.89
C ARG A 7 54.78 18.46 -43.45
N GLY A 8 53.70 18.09 -42.77
CA GLY A 8 53.47 17.99 -41.33
C GLY A 8 52.61 19.18 -40.87
N THR A 9 51.30 19.13 -41.10
CA THR A 9 50.29 19.96 -40.42
C THR A 9 49.08 19.08 -40.12
N GLY A 10 49.04 18.55 -38.91
CA GLY A 10 47.87 17.85 -38.37
C GLY A 10 46.80 18.88 -37.98
N CYS A 11 45.63 18.78 -38.57
CA CYS A 11 44.41 19.39 -38.05
C CYS A 11 43.92 18.49 -36.91
N MET A 12 44.15 18.92 -35.67
CA MET A 12 43.73 18.23 -34.47
C MET A 12 42.21 18.46 -34.30
N MET A 13 41.40 17.45 -34.61
CA MET A 13 40.00 17.41 -34.18
C MET A 13 39.97 17.41 -32.65
N CYS A 14 39.64 18.56 -32.07
CA CYS A 14 39.33 18.67 -30.65
C CYS A 14 37.89 18.17 -30.47
N GLY A 15 37.75 16.89 -30.14
CA GLY A 15 36.48 16.32 -29.67
C GLY A 15 36.21 16.82 -28.26
N TYR A 16 35.50 17.94 -28.15
CA TYR A 16 34.88 18.40 -26.91
C TYR A 16 33.39 18.06 -26.98
N THR A 17 33.03 16.83 -26.61
CA THR A 17 31.65 16.53 -26.23
C THR A 17 31.43 17.15 -24.85
N SER A 18 30.82 18.34 -24.80
CA SER A 18 30.30 18.90 -23.56
C SER A 18 29.11 18.02 -23.11
N ALA A 19 29.35 17.11 -22.17
CA ALA A 19 28.27 16.52 -21.41
C ALA A 19 27.60 17.64 -20.61
N ASN A 20 26.30 17.81 -20.82
CA ASN A 20 25.49 18.80 -20.13
C ASN A 20 25.33 18.34 -18.67
N PRO A 21 25.73 19.11 -17.64
CA PRO A 21 25.65 18.68 -16.23
C PRO A 21 24.21 18.66 -15.66
N PHE A 22 23.20 18.63 -16.55
CA PHE A 22 21.77 18.59 -16.25
C PHE A 22 21.08 17.33 -16.76
N ASP A 23 21.82 16.27 -17.09
CA ASP A 23 21.23 14.93 -17.07
C ASP A 23 20.99 14.57 -15.60
N SER A 24 19.87 15.06 -15.07
CA SER A 24 19.23 14.44 -13.93
C SER A 24 19.01 12.99 -14.34
N GLU A 25 19.82 12.08 -13.79
CA GLU A 25 19.44 10.67 -13.72
C GLU A 25 17.96 10.67 -13.36
N THR A 26 17.14 10.11 -14.26
CA THR A 26 15.74 9.86 -13.98
C THR A 26 15.73 8.89 -12.82
N ARG A 27 15.75 9.45 -11.61
CA ARG A 27 15.76 8.70 -10.37
C ARG A 27 14.47 7.92 -10.39
N VAL A 28 14.57 6.64 -10.72
CA VAL A 28 13.43 5.73 -10.73
C VAL A 28 12.85 5.85 -9.32
N PRO A 29 11.59 6.32 -9.17
CA PRO A 29 11.04 6.52 -7.85
C PRO A 29 11.12 5.18 -7.11
N SER A 30 11.84 5.15 -5.98
CA SER A 30 11.99 3.92 -5.21
C SER A 30 10.61 3.46 -4.75
N GLN A 31 10.21 2.26 -5.17
CA GLN A 31 9.00 1.61 -4.67
C GLN A 31 9.40 0.77 -3.46
N LYS A 32 9.01 1.22 -2.27
CA LYS A 32 9.29 0.53 -1.01
C LYS A 32 8.00 0.02 -0.40
N ALA A 33 8.03 -1.16 0.20
CA ALA A 33 6.90 -1.71 0.93
C ALA A 33 7.32 -2.00 2.36
N LEU A 34 6.73 -1.30 3.34
CA LEU A 34 6.87 -1.73 4.72
C LEU A 34 6.07 -3.01 4.91
N ILE A 35 6.67 -4.00 5.55
CA ILE A 35 6.05 -5.28 5.91
C ILE A 35 6.38 -5.57 7.37
N ARG A 36 5.58 -6.38 8.05
CA ARG A 36 5.94 -6.97 9.34
C ARG A 36 5.61 -8.45 9.28
N ARG A 37 6.51 -9.29 9.77
CA ARG A 37 6.24 -10.73 9.88
C ARG A 37 5.07 -11.01 10.84
N PRO A 38 4.34 -12.12 10.66
CA PRO A 38 3.31 -12.54 11.61
C PRO A 38 3.83 -12.71 13.04
N SER A 39 3.04 -12.24 14.02
CA SER A 39 3.30 -12.51 15.43
C SER A 39 3.16 -14.02 15.73
N PRO A 40 3.96 -14.59 16.65
CA PRO A 40 3.73 -15.95 17.16
C PRO A 40 2.35 -16.12 17.83
N ARG A 41 1.65 -15.02 18.14
CA ARG A 41 0.30 -14.98 18.70
C ARG A 41 -0.78 -14.69 17.65
N LEU A 42 -0.50 -14.78 16.35
CA LEU A 42 -1.44 -14.48 15.26
C LEU A 42 -2.84 -15.08 15.44
N ALA A 43 -2.92 -16.32 15.95
CA ALA A 43 -4.20 -17.01 16.20
C ALA A 43 -5.12 -16.31 17.23
N GLU A 44 -4.58 -15.37 18.01
CA GLU A 44 -5.32 -14.54 18.97
C GLU A 44 -5.86 -13.24 18.34
N GLY A 45 -5.56 -12.98 17.06
CA GLY A 45 -5.93 -11.78 16.30
C GLY A 45 -7.43 -11.47 16.31
N LEU A 46 -7.76 -10.20 16.14
CA LEU A 46 -9.13 -9.71 16.27
C LEU A 46 -10.01 -10.21 15.13
N VAL A 47 -11.25 -10.57 15.47
CA VAL A 47 -12.32 -10.93 14.52
C VAL A 47 -13.60 -10.24 14.99
N THR A 48 -14.29 -9.53 14.09
CA THR A 48 -15.45 -8.67 14.41
C THR A 48 -16.70 -9.00 13.59
N HIS A 49 -16.55 -9.32 12.30
CA HIS A 49 -17.61 -9.51 11.30
C HIS A 49 -17.76 -10.96 10.82
N ILE A 50 -16.77 -11.82 11.05
CA ILE A 50 -16.81 -13.25 10.67
C ILE A 50 -16.80 -14.18 11.89
N GLU A 51 -17.13 -15.46 11.67
CA GLU A 51 -16.96 -16.49 12.71
C GLU A 51 -15.48 -16.85 12.82
N ARG A 52 -14.97 -16.99 14.06
CA ARG A 52 -13.56 -17.32 14.28
C ARG A 52 -13.27 -18.76 13.84
N GLU A 53 -12.27 -18.90 12.98
CA GLU A 53 -11.71 -20.17 12.55
C GLU A 53 -10.30 -20.40 13.14
N PRO A 54 -9.85 -21.66 13.29
CA PRO A 54 -8.48 -21.94 13.67
C PRO A 54 -7.46 -21.44 12.63
N VAL A 55 -6.48 -20.69 13.10
CA VAL A 55 -5.34 -20.19 12.29
C VAL A 55 -4.16 -21.15 12.44
N ASP A 56 -3.60 -21.58 11.31
CA ASP A 56 -2.35 -22.33 11.22
C ASP A 56 -1.19 -21.34 11.07
N ALA A 57 -0.43 -21.12 12.15
CA ALA A 57 0.66 -20.15 12.19
C ALA A 57 1.81 -20.50 11.23
N GLU A 58 2.09 -21.80 11.00
CA GLU A 58 3.14 -22.21 10.07
C GLU A 58 2.72 -21.95 8.62
N LEU A 59 1.45 -22.21 8.29
CA LEU A 59 0.90 -21.87 6.98
C LEU A 59 0.84 -20.36 6.77
N ALA A 60 0.41 -19.59 7.78
CA ALA A 60 0.37 -18.13 7.71
C ALA A 60 1.76 -17.53 7.43
N MET A 61 2.81 -18.05 8.07
CA MET A 61 4.18 -17.63 7.79
C MET A 61 4.58 -17.90 6.34
N ARG A 62 4.33 -19.11 5.81
CA ARG A 62 4.62 -19.44 4.40
C ARG A 62 3.85 -18.56 3.41
N GLN A 63 2.58 -18.27 3.71
CA GLN A 63 1.74 -17.38 2.90
C GLN A 63 2.26 -15.94 2.91
N TRP A 64 2.71 -15.45 4.07
CA TRP A 64 3.35 -14.14 4.18
C TRP A 64 4.67 -14.08 3.41
N GLU A 65 5.53 -15.10 3.53
CA GLU A 65 6.78 -15.19 2.75
C GLU A 65 6.50 -15.14 1.24
N ALA A 66 5.48 -15.85 0.76
CA ALA A 66 5.07 -15.81 -0.64
C ALA A 66 4.52 -14.44 -1.08
N TYR A 67 3.81 -13.73 -0.18
CA TYR A 67 3.37 -12.36 -0.41
C TYR A 67 4.55 -11.39 -0.54
N VAL A 68 5.56 -11.52 0.32
CA VAL A 68 6.80 -10.74 0.29
C VAL A 68 7.59 -11.01 -0.99
N GLU A 69 7.76 -12.29 -1.35
CA GLU A 69 8.41 -12.69 -2.60
C GLU A 69 7.69 -12.11 -3.82
N ALA A 70 6.35 -12.08 -3.81
CA ALA A 70 5.57 -11.48 -4.89
C ALA A 70 5.80 -9.96 -5.00
N LEU A 71 6.03 -9.24 -3.90
CA LEU A 71 6.42 -7.83 -3.96
C LEU A 71 7.83 -7.67 -4.55
N ASP A 72 8.80 -8.41 -4.02
CA ASP A 72 10.20 -8.34 -4.44
C ASP A 72 10.38 -8.69 -5.92
N ALA A 73 9.72 -9.76 -6.39
CA ALA A 73 9.73 -10.19 -7.79
C ALA A 73 9.20 -9.13 -8.76
N HIS A 74 8.44 -8.15 -8.25
CA HIS A 74 7.86 -7.06 -9.02
C HIS A 74 8.53 -5.70 -8.76
N GLY A 75 9.76 -5.72 -8.23
CA GLY A 75 10.62 -4.54 -8.12
C GLY A 75 10.29 -3.63 -6.95
N TRP A 76 9.57 -4.14 -5.95
CA TRP A 76 9.43 -3.47 -4.66
C TRP A 76 10.60 -3.85 -3.77
N GLU A 77 11.15 -2.86 -3.08
CA GLU A 77 12.08 -3.12 -1.98
C GLU A 77 11.26 -3.28 -0.70
N THR A 78 11.23 -4.49 -0.17
CA THR A 78 10.57 -4.78 1.09
C THR A 78 11.43 -4.34 2.28
N ILE A 79 10.80 -3.68 3.25
CA ILE A 79 11.43 -3.19 4.46
C ILE A 79 10.65 -3.74 5.63
N GLU A 80 11.25 -4.72 6.30
CA GLU A 80 10.67 -5.28 7.51
C GLU A 80 10.76 -4.25 8.65
N VAL A 81 9.61 -3.88 9.20
CA VAL A 81 9.55 -3.11 10.44
C VAL A 81 9.78 -4.05 11.61
N GLU A 82 10.24 -3.52 12.74
CA GLU A 82 10.53 -4.35 13.92
C GLU A 82 9.32 -5.24 14.27
N PRO A 83 9.55 -6.53 14.57
CA PRO A 83 8.50 -7.42 15.04
C PRO A 83 7.83 -6.88 16.30
N GLU A 84 6.52 -7.13 16.42
CA GLU A 84 5.75 -6.80 17.61
C GLU A 84 5.02 -8.07 18.05
N ASP A 85 5.78 -8.99 18.67
CA ASP A 85 5.34 -10.35 18.95
C ASP A 85 4.18 -10.38 19.97
N ASP A 86 4.04 -9.36 20.82
CA ASP A 86 2.95 -9.24 21.79
C ASP A 86 1.64 -8.70 21.21
N CYS A 87 1.66 -8.18 19.97
CA CYS A 87 0.49 -7.73 19.22
C CYS A 87 0.11 -8.78 18.16
N PRO A 88 -0.96 -9.58 18.36
CA PRO A 88 -1.39 -10.61 17.40
C PRO A 88 -1.62 -10.10 15.97
N ASP A 89 -2.16 -8.89 15.84
CA ASP A 89 -2.57 -8.28 14.57
C ASP A 89 -1.44 -7.48 13.91
N SER A 90 -0.21 -7.48 14.46
CA SER A 90 0.86 -6.57 14.06
C SER A 90 1.32 -6.73 12.60
N VAL A 91 1.08 -7.90 11.99
CA VAL A 91 1.29 -8.19 10.56
C VAL A 91 0.49 -7.24 9.65
N PHE A 92 -0.65 -6.75 10.11
CA PHE A 92 -1.54 -5.83 9.38
C PHE A 92 -1.04 -4.38 9.49
N VAL A 93 0.21 -4.17 9.06
CA VAL A 93 0.93 -2.89 9.14
C VAL A 93 0.21 -1.73 8.45
N GLU A 94 -0.66 -2.01 7.48
CA GLU A 94 -1.46 -1.01 6.78
C GLU A 94 -2.22 -0.10 7.75
N ASP A 95 -2.72 -0.62 8.86
CA ASP A 95 -3.59 0.12 9.77
C ASP A 95 -2.85 1.15 10.61
N THR A 96 -1.53 1.01 10.72
CA THR A 96 -0.67 1.77 11.65
C THR A 96 -0.21 3.12 11.12
N VAL A 97 -0.28 3.35 9.81
CA VAL A 97 0.21 4.58 9.19
C VAL A 97 -0.48 4.87 7.85
N VAL A 98 -0.68 6.15 7.56
CA VAL A 98 -1.06 6.63 6.23
C VAL A 98 0.05 7.54 5.72
N VAL A 99 0.58 7.24 4.53
CA VAL A 99 1.60 8.08 3.88
C VAL A 99 1.03 8.77 2.65
N PHE A 100 1.22 10.08 2.55
CA PHE A 100 0.89 10.89 1.39
C PHE A 100 2.07 11.80 1.04
N ARG A 101 2.59 11.68 -0.18
CA ARG A 101 3.89 12.27 -0.57
C ARG A 101 4.98 11.79 0.41
N ASN A 102 5.77 12.71 0.97
CA ASN A 102 6.80 12.40 1.96
C ASN A 102 6.36 12.67 3.42
N VAL A 103 5.04 12.66 3.68
CA VAL A 103 4.48 12.88 5.03
C VAL A 103 3.76 11.62 5.49
N ALA A 104 4.18 11.10 6.64
CA ALA A 104 3.58 9.96 7.31
C ALA A 104 2.70 10.45 8.47
N LEU A 105 1.44 10.04 8.46
CA LEU A 105 0.51 10.20 9.57
C LEU A 105 0.40 8.87 10.30
N ILE A 106 1.09 8.78 11.44
CA ILE A 106 0.98 7.65 12.36
C ILE A 106 -0.44 7.61 12.89
N ALA A 107 -1.07 6.45 12.69
CA ALA A 107 -2.45 6.22 13.02
C ALA A 107 -2.64 6.15 14.54
N ARG A 108 -3.90 6.19 14.97
CA ARG A 108 -4.29 5.84 16.34
C ARG A 108 -5.38 4.79 16.22
N PRO A 109 -5.02 3.50 16.21
CA PRO A 109 -5.97 2.41 16.03
C PRO A 109 -7.16 2.52 17.00
N GLY A 110 -8.34 2.20 16.48
CA GLY A 110 -9.58 2.22 17.25
C GLY A 110 -9.59 1.09 18.28
N ALA A 111 -9.04 -0.07 17.93
CA ALA A 111 -8.79 -1.15 18.85
C ALA A 111 -7.59 -0.83 19.75
N GLU A 112 -7.80 -0.77 21.07
CA GLU A 112 -6.75 -0.36 22.01
C GLU A 112 -5.57 -1.33 22.03
N SER A 113 -5.83 -2.64 21.86
CA SER A 113 -4.82 -3.69 21.77
C SER A 113 -3.86 -3.54 20.60
N ARG A 114 -4.21 -2.72 19.61
CA ARG A 114 -3.40 -2.48 18.40
C ARG A 114 -2.56 -1.21 18.46
N ARG A 115 -2.70 -0.39 19.51
CA ARG A 115 -2.04 0.93 19.58
C ARG A 115 -0.52 0.83 19.73
N GLU A 116 0.00 -0.28 20.27
CA GLU A 116 1.44 -0.50 20.41
C GLU A 116 2.11 -0.82 19.06
N GLU A 117 1.35 -1.28 18.07
CA GLU A 117 1.85 -1.65 16.73
C GLU A 117 2.49 -0.47 15.96
N THR A 118 2.19 0.77 16.34
CA THR A 118 2.60 1.97 15.59
C THR A 118 4.05 2.37 15.82
N ALA A 119 4.65 2.01 16.96
CA ALA A 119 5.98 2.50 17.35
C ALA A 119 7.07 2.07 16.36
N GLY A 120 7.17 0.78 16.04
CA GLY A 120 8.16 0.29 15.07
C GLY A 120 7.96 0.85 13.65
N VAL A 121 6.72 1.15 13.28
CA VAL A 121 6.38 1.74 11.97
C VAL A 121 6.79 3.20 11.91
N GLU A 122 6.57 3.96 13.00
CA GLU A 122 7.03 5.34 13.14
C GLU A 122 8.53 5.47 12.92
N GLU A 123 9.31 4.63 13.61
CA GLU A 123 10.76 4.63 13.44
C GLU A 123 11.17 4.27 12.01
N ALA A 124 10.50 3.30 11.39
CA ALA A 124 10.79 2.89 10.03
C ALA A 124 10.54 4.01 9.01
N VAL A 125 9.39 4.69 9.07
CA VAL A 125 9.10 5.81 8.16
C VAL A 125 10.01 7.01 8.41
N ALA A 126 10.39 7.26 9.67
CA ALA A 126 11.34 8.32 10.02
C ALA A 126 12.74 8.04 9.44
N ARG A 127 13.23 6.79 9.56
CA ARG A 127 14.50 6.35 8.94
C ARG A 127 14.49 6.48 7.42
N LEU A 128 13.31 6.36 6.81
CA LEU A 128 13.11 6.56 5.37
C LEU A 128 12.95 8.03 4.95
N GLY A 129 13.07 8.98 5.89
CA GLY A 129 13.05 10.41 5.60
C GLY A 129 11.65 11.02 5.52
N CYS A 130 10.61 10.32 5.98
CA CYS A 130 9.27 10.89 6.04
C CYS A 130 9.18 11.95 7.15
N SER A 131 8.41 13.02 6.90
CA SER A 131 7.96 13.90 7.98
C SER A 131 6.83 13.22 8.76
N VAL A 132 7.09 12.93 10.03
CA VAL A 132 6.17 12.18 10.90
C VAL A 132 5.19 13.12 11.60
N ASN A 133 3.91 12.76 11.55
CA ASN A 133 2.79 13.39 12.24
C ASN A 133 1.93 12.30 12.90
N TRP A 134 1.06 12.65 13.83
CA TRP A 134 0.27 11.68 14.59
C TRP A 134 -1.21 12.05 14.64
N VAL A 135 -2.06 11.03 14.75
CA VAL A 135 -3.45 11.21 15.18
C VAL A 135 -3.52 11.19 16.71
N TRP A 136 -4.00 12.29 17.29
CA TRP A 136 -4.17 12.46 18.73
C TRP A 136 -5.61 12.20 19.18
N GLU A 137 -5.78 11.84 20.45
CA GLU A 137 -7.11 11.76 21.08
C GLU A 137 -7.88 13.10 20.94
N PRO A 138 -9.20 13.08 20.67
CA PRO A 138 -10.12 11.94 20.58
C PRO A 138 -10.17 11.25 19.21
N GLY A 139 -9.23 11.54 18.31
CA GLY A 139 -9.14 10.91 17.00
C GLY A 139 -8.86 9.41 17.06
N THR A 140 -9.50 8.67 16.17
CA THR A 140 -9.11 7.32 15.79
C THR A 140 -9.06 7.24 14.27
N LEU A 141 -8.07 6.53 13.74
CA LEU A 141 -7.82 6.33 12.33
C LEU A 141 -7.10 4.99 12.19
N GLU A 142 -7.51 4.17 11.23
CA GLU A 142 -6.76 2.99 10.77
C GLU A 142 -6.53 3.15 9.25
N GLY A 143 -5.32 2.87 8.79
CA GLY A 143 -4.96 3.02 7.38
C GLY A 143 -5.75 2.12 6.42
N GLY A 144 -6.36 1.02 6.90
CA GLY A 144 -7.35 0.23 6.18
C GLY A 144 -8.56 1.05 5.71
N ASP A 145 -8.93 2.11 6.42
CA ASP A 145 -10.01 3.02 6.01
C ASP A 145 -9.59 4.04 4.94
N VAL A 146 -8.31 4.07 4.54
CA VAL A 146 -7.79 5.10 3.63
C VAL A 146 -7.46 4.54 2.25
N LEU A 147 -8.22 4.97 1.25
CA LEU A 147 -8.01 4.67 -0.17
C LEU A 147 -7.52 5.92 -0.91
N LYS A 148 -6.33 5.83 -1.51
CA LYS A 148 -5.69 6.92 -2.27
C LYS A 148 -5.83 6.67 -3.77
N ILE A 149 -6.34 7.66 -4.51
CA ILE A 149 -6.47 7.64 -5.98
C ILE A 149 -5.97 8.98 -6.52
N GLY A 150 -4.74 8.99 -7.04
CA GLY A 150 -4.02 10.24 -7.33
C GLY A 150 -3.96 11.11 -6.07
N ASP A 151 -4.39 12.38 -6.19
CA ASP A 151 -4.47 13.32 -5.07
C ASP A 151 -5.77 13.20 -4.25
N THR A 152 -6.71 12.32 -4.62
CA THR A 152 -7.93 12.11 -3.85
C THR A 152 -7.72 11.05 -2.78
N VAL A 153 -8.11 11.36 -1.54
CA VAL A 153 -8.01 10.46 -0.39
C VAL A 153 -9.42 10.19 0.13
N TYR A 154 -9.96 9.02 -0.19
CA TYR A 154 -11.22 8.54 0.39
C TYR A 154 -10.95 7.94 1.76
N VAL A 155 -11.73 8.34 2.76
CA VAL A 155 -11.55 7.91 4.15
C VAL A 155 -12.85 7.35 4.70
N GLY A 156 -12.82 6.08 5.08
CA GLY A 156 -13.91 5.41 5.77
C GLY A 156 -14.23 6.10 7.09
N ARG A 157 -15.51 6.36 7.35
CA ARG A 157 -16.02 6.83 8.64
C ARG A 157 -16.92 5.73 9.19
N GLY A 158 -16.45 5.04 10.22
CA GLY A 158 -17.09 3.81 10.71
C GLY A 158 -16.46 3.30 12.00
N GLY A 159 -16.42 1.98 12.15
CA GLY A 159 -16.07 1.30 13.40
C GLY A 159 -14.69 1.67 13.98
N ARG A 160 -13.66 1.80 13.12
CA ARG A 160 -12.27 2.05 13.56
C ARG A 160 -11.83 3.50 13.36
N THR A 161 -12.29 4.16 12.30
CA THR A 161 -11.97 5.57 12.00
C THR A 161 -13.12 6.53 12.31
N ASN A 162 -12.87 7.52 13.16
CA ASN A 162 -13.88 8.48 13.60
C ASN A 162 -13.74 9.89 12.96
N ALA A 163 -14.71 10.77 13.22
CA ALA A 163 -14.72 12.10 12.63
C ALA A 163 -13.52 12.98 13.05
N ALA A 164 -13.04 12.84 14.28
CA ALA A 164 -11.89 13.60 14.78
C ALA A 164 -10.58 13.12 14.13
N GLY A 165 -10.42 11.82 13.86
CA GLY A 165 -9.30 11.28 13.10
C GLY A 165 -9.30 11.76 11.65
N ILE A 166 -10.47 11.79 11.01
CA ILE A 166 -10.61 12.33 9.64
C ILE A 166 -10.26 13.82 9.59
N GLN A 167 -10.66 14.61 10.58
CA GLN A 167 -10.30 16.04 10.66
C GLN A 167 -8.78 16.24 10.77
N GLN A 168 -8.10 15.42 11.59
CA GLN A 168 -6.64 15.48 11.69
C GLN A 168 -5.96 15.03 10.39
N LEU A 169 -6.46 13.99 9.73
CA LEU A 169 -5.97 13.58 8.41
C LEU A 169 -6.10 14.71 7.37
N ARG A 170 -7.22 15.43 7.35
CA ARG A 170 -7.40 16.62 6.51
C ARG A 170 -6.35 17.69 6.80
N ALA A 171 -6.20 18.06 8.07
CA ALA A 171 -5.24 19.07 8.49
C ALA A 171 -3.81 18.72 8.09
N THR A 172 -3.45 17.44 8.10
CA THR A 172 -2.12 16.96 7.70
C THR A 172 -1.92 16.95 6.18
N PHE A 173 -2.90 16.47 5.40
CA PHE A 173 -2.68 16.20 3.97
C PHE A 173 -3.27 17.23 2.99
N GLU A 174 -4.31 17.98 3.34
CA GLU A 174 -4.86 19.02 2.46
C GLU A 174 -3.83 20.12 2.12
N PRO A 175 -2.94 20.57 3.05
CA PRO A 175 -1.85 21.49 2.71
C PRO A 175 -0.86 20.93 1.67
N LEU A 176 -0.81 19.62 1.50
CA LEU A 176 0.04 18.92 0.52
C LEU A 176 -0.68 18.68 -0.81
N GLY A 177 -1.91 19.20 -0.97
CA GLY A 177 -2.73 19.06 -2.18
C GLY A 177 -3.71 17.89 -2.16
N ALA A 178 -3.85 17.16 -1.05
CA ALA A 178 -4.84 16.08 -0.98
C ALA A 178 -6.27 16.62 -1.00
N ARG A 179 -7.16 15.94 -1.73
CA ARG A 179 -8.62 16.14 -1.65
C ARG A 179 -9.23 15.01 -0.84
N VAL A 180 -9.55 15.28 0.42
CA VAL A 180 -10.11 14.26 1.32
C VAL A 180 -11.63 14.16 1.15
N VAL A 181 -12.15 12.94 0.99
CA VAL A 181 -13.58 12.63 0.88
C VAL A 181 -13.95 11.59 1.94
N ALA A 182 -14.84 11.94 2.87
CA ALA A 182 -15.30 10.97 3.86
C ALA A 182 -16.37 10.05 3.24
N VAL A 183 -16.26 8.74 3.50
CA VAL A 183 -17.16 7.71 2.99
C VAL A 183 -17.77 6.97 4.18
N PRO A 184 -19.10 6.92 4.34
CA PRO A 184 -19.72 6.10 5.38
C PRO A 184 -19.36 4.62 5.20
N VAL A 185 -18.97 3.96 6.29
CA VAL A 185 -18.68 2.51 6.32
C VAL A 185 -19.47 1.88 7.47
N SER A 186 -20.37 0.97 7.13
CA SER A 186 -21.29 0.33 8.08
C SER A 186 -21.40 -1.19 7.94
N LYS A 187 -20.97 -1.76 6.81
CA LYS A 187 -21.13 -3.18 6.48
C LYS A 187 -19.87 -4.03 6.64
N VAL A 188 -18.71 -3.38 6.71
CA VAL A 188 -17.39 -4.03 6.72
C VAL A 188 -16.48 -3.36 7.73
N LEU A 189 -15.37 -4.02 8.07
CA LEU A 189 -14.39 -3.54 9.04
C LEU A 189 -13.77 -2.19 8.66
N HIS A 190 -13.26 -2.11 7.43
CA HIS A 190 -12.60 -0.94 6.89
C HIS A 190 -13.12 -0.60 5.48
N LEU A 191 -12.95 0.64 5.03
CA LEU A 191 -13.26 1.02 3.64
C LEU A 191 -12.61 0.07 2.63
N LYS A 192 -11.34 -0.31 2.82
CA LYS A 192 -10.64 -1.23 1.90
C LYS A 192 -11.06 -2.68 2.00
N SER A 193 -11.83 -3.05 3.02
CA SER A 193 -12.55 -4.33 3.07
C SER A 193 -13.73 -4.37 2.08
N ALA A 194 -14.19 -3.23 1.56
CA ALA A 194 -15.23 -3.19 0.53
C ALA A 194 -14.71 -2.75 -0.83
N VAL A 195 -13.71 -1.87 -0.87
CA VAL A 195 -13.24 -1.25 -2.11
C VAL A 195 -11.73 -1.02 -2.20
N THR A 196 -11.15 -1.23 -3.37
CA THR A 196 -9.84 -0.67 -3.74
C THR A 196 -9.92 -0.01 -5.13
N ALA A 197 -8.79 0.31 -5.75
CA ALA A 197 -8.78 1.01 -7.03
C ALA A 197 -7.79 0.40 -8.02
N LEU A 198 -8.20 0.35 -9.29
CA LEU A 198 -7.36 -0.01 -10.43
C LEU A 198 -6.41 1.13 -10.81
N PRO A 199 -5.34 0.87 -11.60
CA PRO A 199 -4.35 1.88 -11.98
C PRO A 199 -4.93 3.13 -12.64
N ASP A 200 -6.04 2.98 -13.36
CA ASP A 200 -6.69 4.09 -14.05
C ASP A 200 -7.53 4.96 -13.09
N GLY A 201 -7.76 4.52 -11.85
CA GLY A 201 -8.59 5.18 -10.83
C GLY A 201 -10.03 4.70 -10.76
N THR A 202 -10.39 3.63 -11.48
CA THR A 202 -11.68 2.94 -11.30
C THR A 202 -11.71 2.25 -9.95
N VAL A 203 -12.70 2.56 -9.11
CA VAL A 203 -12.90 1.90 -7.83
C VAL A 203 -13.53 0.53 -8.09
N VAL A 204 -12.97 -0.52 -7.52
CA VAL A 204 -13.50 -1.89 -7.59
C VAL A 204 -13.99 -2.30 -6.22
N GLY A 205 -15.08 -3.06 -6.15
CA GLY A 205 -15.58 -3.58 -4.88
C GLY A 205 -16.73 -4.55 -5.01
N HIS A 206 -16.98 -5.35 -4.00
CA HIS A 206 -18.10 -6.27 -3.97
C HIS A 206 -19.38 -5.51 -3.64
N GLY A 207 -20.18 -5.20 -4.67
CA GLY A 207 -21.35 -4.32 -4.59
C GLY A 207 -22.25 -4.48 -3.35
N PRO A 208 -22.60 -5.70 -2.91
CA PRO A 208 -23.40 -5.92 -1.70
C PRO A 208 -22.84 -5.25 -0.42
N LEU A 209 -21.51 -5.17 -0.31
CA LEU A 209 -20.79 -4.65 0.86
C LEU A 209 -20.45 -3.16 0.76
N VAL A 210 -20.65 -2.53 -0.40
CA VAL A 210 -20.39 -1.10 -0.59
C VAL A 210 -21.63 -0.30 -0.18
N ASP A 211 -21.48 0.62 0.77
CA ASP A 211 -22.59 1.43 1.28
C ASP A 211 -23.09 2.48 0.29
N THR A 212 -22.17 3.16 -0.40
CA THR A 212 -22.53 4.27 -1.30
C THR A 212 -21.58 4.32 -2.51
N PRO A 213 -21.72 3.39 -3.48
CA PRO A 213 -20.86 3.34 -4.65
C PRO A 213 -20.91 4.61 -5.50
N SER A 214 -22.00 5.38 -5.42
CA SER A 214 -22.16 6.67 -6.12
C SER A 214 -21.24 7.78 -5.64
N LEU A 215 -20.52 7.62 -4.52
CA LEU A 215 -19.47 8.55 -4.09
C LEU A 215 -18.21 8.43 -4.96
N PHE A 216 -18.05 7.35 -5.71
CA PHE A 216 -16.92 7.13 -6.59
C PHE A 216 -17.28 7.53 -8.03
N PRO A 217 -16.44 8.34 -8.72
CA PRO A 217 -16.70 8.74 -10.10
C PRO A 217 -16.83 7.56 -11.07
N ARG A 218 -16.08 6.48 -10.81
CA ARG A 218 -16.14 5.21 -11.53
C ARG A 218 -16.11 4.08 -10.51
N PHE A 219 -17.09 3.20 -10.60
CA PHE A 219 -17.21 2.04 -9.74
C PHE A 219 -17.50 0.79 -10.59
N LEU A 220 -16.73 -0.28 -10.37
CA LEU A 220 -16.91 -1.59 -10.98
C LEU A 220 -17.20 -2.61 -9.87
N SER A 221 -18.37 -3.23 -9.92
CA SER A 221 -18.68 -4.33 -9.00
C SER A 221 -17.92 -5.59 -9.42
N VAL A 222 -17.28 -6.26 -8.46
CA VAL A 222 -16.62 -7.55 -8.67
C VAL A 222 -17.47 -8.71 -8.12
N PRO A 223 -17.34 -9.93 -8.68
CA PRO A 223 -18.18 -11.06 -8.30
C PRO A 223 -17.85 -11.65 -6.93
N GLU A 224 -16.62 -11.47 -6.43
CA GLU A 224 -16.13 -12.07 -5.19
C GLU A 224 -15.64 -10.98 -4.22
N GLU A 225 -15.95 -11.13 -2.94
CA GLU A 225 -15.53 -10.19 -1.89
C GLU A 225 -14.01 -10.01 -1.85
N SER A 226 -13.26 -11.12 -1.75
CA SER A 226 -11.79 -11.10 -1.72
C SER A 226 -11.16 -10.55 -3.01
N GLY A 227 -11.92 -10.51 -4.11
CA GLY A 227 -11.53 -9.88 -5.37
C GLY A 227 -11.55 -8.34 -5.33
N SER A 228 -12.11 -7.75 -4.28
CA SER A 228 -12.23 -6.30 -4.10
C SER A 228 -10.92 -5.64 -3.67
N HIS A 229 -9.91 -6.44 -3.30
CA HIS A 229 -8.66 -5.96 -2.73
C HIS A 229 -7.50 -6.20 -3.70
N VAL A 230 -6.99 -5.11 -4.29
CA VAL A 230 -5.82 -5.18 -5.17
C VAL A 230 -4.70 -4.30 -4.67
N VAL A 231 -3.47 -4.81 -4.75
CA VAL A 231 -2.23 -4.04 -4.62
C VAL A 231 -1.65 -3.84 -6.01
N LEU A 232 -1.47 -2.58 -6.40
CA LEU A 232 -0.90 -2.25 -7.71
C LEU A 232 0.60 -2.53 -7.70
N LEU A 233 1.08 -3.50 -8.46
CA LEU A 233 2.52 -3.80 -8.52
C LEU A 233 3.26 -2.94 -9.57
N GLY A 234 2.51 -2.28 -10.45
CA GLY A 234 3.06 -1.53 -11.59
C GLY A 234 2.89 -2.29 -12.89
N GLY A 235 2.96 -1.59 -14.03
CA GLY A 235 2.85 -2.20 -15.37
C GLY A 235 1.57 -3.01 -15.59
N GLY A 236 0.44 -2.60 -15.00
CA GLY A 236 -0.85 -3.30 -15.14
C GLY A 236 -1.04 -4.53 -14.24
N LYS A 237 -0.04 -4.88 -13.43
CA LYS A 237 -0.09 -6.04 -12.52
C LYS A 237 -0.85 -5.75 -11.24
N LEU A 238 -1.75 -6.66 -10.86
CA LEU A 238 -2.65 -6.55 -9.73
C LEU A 238 -2.42 -7.72 -8.77
N LEU A 239 -1.74 -7.49 -7.65
CA LEU A 239 -1.61 -8.50 -6.63
C LEU A 239 -2.93 -8.63 -5.85
N MET A 240 -3.48 -9.85 -5.78
CA MET A 240 -4.77 -10.15 -5.18
C MET A 240 -4.82 -11.57 -4.61
N ALA A 241 -5.84 -11.85 -3.78
CA ALA A 241 -6.00 -13.16 -3.16
C ALA A 241 -6.34 -14.25 -4.19
N ALA A 242 -5.72 -15.42 -4.05
CA ALA A 242 -6.01 -16.60 -4.87
C ALA A 242 -7.44 -17.15 -4.68
N SER A 243 -8.11 -16.74 -3.59
CA SER A 243 -9.51 -17.08 -3.28
C SER A 243 -10.53 -16.41 -4.21
N ALA A 244 -10.12 -15.49 -5.09
CA ALA A 244 -10.99 -14.74 -6.01
C ALA A 244 -10.74 -15.01 -7.51
N PRO A 245 -10.86 -16.27 -7.99
CA PRO A 245 -10.53 -16.64 -9.36
C PRO A 245 -11.42 -15.96 -10.41
N LYS A 246 -12.72 -15.76 -10.15
CA LYS A 246 -13.64 -15.13 -11.12
C LYS A 246 -13.33 -13.65 -11.28
N THR A 247 -12.89 -13.01 -10.21
CA THR A 247 -12.47 -11.61 -10.24
C THR A 247 -11.12 -11.46 -10.95
N ALA A 248 -10.21 -12.41 -10.77
CA ALA A 248 -8.97 -12.46 -11.52
C ALA A 248 -9.22 -12.60 -13.04
N GLU A 249 -10.12 -13.50 -13.45
CA GLU A 249 -10.56 -13.62 -14.85
C GLU A 249 -11.14 -12.31 -15.39
N LEU A 250 -12.04 -11.66 -14.63
CA LEU A 250 -12.59 -10.35 -14.99
C LEU A 250 -11.49 -9.31 -15.22
N PHE A 251 -10.50 -9.23 -14.33
CA PHE A 251 -9.41 -8.27 -14.49
C PHE A 251 -8.49 -8.60 -15.68
N ALA A 252 -8.24 -9.88 -15.94
CA ALA A 252 -7.50 -10.32 -17.13
C ALA A 252 -8.23 -9.91 -18.43
N ASP A 253 -9.54 -10.11 -18.49
CA ASP A 253 -10.39 -9.70 -19.63
C ASP A 253 -10.41 -8.17 -19.85
N LEU A 254 -10.19 -7.40 -18.78
CA LEU A 254 -10.04 -5.95 -18.82
C LEU A 254 -8.61 -5.49 -19.17
N GLY A 255 -7.69 -6.42 -19.43
CA GLY A 255 -6.31 -6.13 -19.84
C GLY A 255 -5.33 -5.91 -18.70
N HIS A 256 -5.67 -6.32 -17.47
CA HIS A 256 -4.74 -6.35 -16.35
C HIS A 256 -4.06 -7.72 -16.22
N GLU A 257 -3.01 -7.78 -15.39
CA GLU A 257 -2.28 -9.02 -15.11
C GLU A 257 -2.43 -9.38 -13.61
N PRO A 258 -3.41 -10.23 -13.24
CA PRO A 258 -3.54 -10.69 -11.87
C PRO A 258 -2.31 -11.47 -11.40
N VAL A 259 -1.80 -11.14 -10.22
CA VAL A 259 -0.75 -11.88 -9.49
C VAL A 259 -1.38 -12.46 -8.24
N LEU A 260 -1.64 -13.76 -8.27
CA LEU A 260 -2.38 -14.43 -7.21
C LEU A 260 -1.45 -14.89 -6.09
N VAL A 261 -1.84 -14.59 -4.86
CA VAL A 261 -1.17 -15.09 -3.65
C VAL A 261 -2.20 -15.73 -2.73
N ASP A 262 -1.86 -16.87 -2.14
CA ASP A 262 -2.68 -17.47 -1.10
C ASP A 262 -2.42 -16.74 0.22
N ILE A 263 -3.49 -16.18 0.79
CA ILE A 263 -3.49 -15.48 2.08
C ILE A 263 -4.62 -15.99 2.98
N SER A 264 -5.07 -17.23 2.76
CA SER A 264 -6.25 -17.80 3.42
C SER A 264 -6.17 -17.79 4.95
N GLU A 265 -4.98 -17.87 5.56
CA GLU A 265 -4.86 -17.75 7.02
C GLU A 265 -5.08 -16.32 7.52
N PHE A 266 -4.80 -15.31 6.69
CA PHE A 266 -5.08 -13.90 7.01
C PHE A 266 -6.55 -13.54 6.76
N GLU A 267 -7.20 -14.15 5.77
CA GLU A 267 -8.63 -13.97 5.52
C GLU A 267 -9.50 -14.42 6.71
N LYS A 268 -9.07 -15.45 7.46
CA LYS A 268 -9.68 -15.88 8.74
C LYS A 268 -9.64 -14.82 9.86
N LEU A 269 -8.84 -13.77 9.67
CA LEU A 269 -8.67 -12.64 10.58
C LEU A 269 -9.16 -11.32 9.94
N GLU A 270 -10.03 -11.40 8.93
CA GLU A 270 -10.54 -10.24 8.15
C GLU A 270 -9.43 -9.47 7.42
N GLY A 271 -8.25 -10.07 7.27
CA GLY A 271 -7.13 -9.52 6.53
C GLY A 271 -7.26 -9.73 5.02
N CYS A 272 -6.70 -8.81 4.25
CA CYS A 272 -6.59 -8.92 2.79
C CYS A 272 -5.20 -8.50 2.32
N VAL A 273 -4.93 -8.61 1.01
CA VAL A 273 -3.61 -8.31 0.44
C VAL A 273 -3.13 -6.87 0.69
N THR A 274 -4.02 -5.90 0.91
CA THR A 274 -3.61 -4.52 1.22
C THR A 274 -3.11 -4.39 2.65
N CYS A 275 -3.63 -5.20 3.58
CA CYS A 275 -3.32 -5.13 5.01
C CYS A 275 -1.85 -5.46 5.31
N LEU A 276 -1.26 -6.37 4.52
CA LEU A 276 0.05 -6.97 4.76
C LEU A 276 1.25 -6.08 4.37
N SER A 277 1.01 -4.86 3.87
CA SER A 277 2.10 -3.91 3.63
C SER A 277 1.68 -2.44 3.77
N VAL A 278 2.65 -1.53 3.76
CA VAL A 278 2.45 -0.08 3.51
C VAL A 278 3.30 0.29 2.30
N ARG A 279 2.65 0.68 1.21
CA ARG A 279 3.32 1.00 -0.06
C ARG A 279 3.72 2.47 -0.10
N LEU A 280 5.03 2.70 -0.17
CA LEU A 280 5.66 4.01 -0.29
C LEU A 280 6.14 4.18 -1.73
N ARG A 281 5.48 5.09 -2.45
CA ARG A 281 5.84 5.47 -3.82
C ARG A 281 6.41 6.88 -3.79
N GLU A 282 7.44 7.12 -4.59
CA GLU A 282 7.98 8.48 -4.79
C GLU A 282 8.51 9.13 -3.50
N LEU A 283 9.20 8.36 -2.65
CA LEU A 283 10.00 8.98 -1.58
C LEU A 283 11.12 9.79 -2.24
N TYR A 284 11.01 11.11 -2.14
CA TYR A 284 12.09 12.01 -2.56
C TYR A 284 13.16 11.99 -1.47
N ALA A 285 14.21 11.20 -1.69
CA ALA A 285 15.42 11.24 -0.89
C ALA A 285 16.29 12.45 -1.26
#